data_AF-A0A5B2TFX9-F1
#
_entry.id   AF-A0A5B2TFX9-F1
#
_cell.length_a   1.000
_cell.length_b   1.000
_cell.length_c   1.000
_cell.angle_alpha   90.00
_cell.angle_beta   90.00
_cell.angle_gamma   90.00
#
_symmetry.space_group_name_H-M   'P 1'
#
loop_
_entity.id
_entity.type
_entity.pdbx_description
1 polymer ?
#
loop_
_entity_poly.entity_id
_entity_poly.type
_entity_poly.pdbx_seq_one_letter_code
_entity_poly.pdbx_strand_id
1 'polypeptide(L)' 'MAARLWSLGSLLVAIGLAAWLLGWDTLLWIPQMALEALRDQPWTAGIILAGLGLMLLAKMIGGGRRG' A
#
# COMPACT_ATOMS: atom_id res chain seq x y z
N MET A 1 -0.79 14.96 -17.47
CA MET A 1 -2.08 14.33 -17.09
C MET A 1 -2.32 12.98 -17.75
N ALA A 2 -2.28 12.87 -19.08
CA ALA A 2 -2.55 11.62 -19.80
C ALA A 2 -1.65 10.43 -19.40
N ALA A 3 -0.34 10.66 -19.22
CA ALA A 3 0.60 9.61 -18.80
C ALA A 3 0.30 9.02 -17.41
N ARG A 4 -0.22 9.83 -16.46
CA ARG A 4 -0.63 9.36 -15.14
C ARG A 4 -1.88 8.49 -15.21
N LEU A 5 -2.87 8.87 -16.02
CA LEU A 5 -4.08 8.09 -16.24
C LEU A 5 -3.78 6.77 -16.94
N TRP A 6 -2.85 6.78 -17.91
CA TRP A 6 -2.39 5.58 -18.58
C TRP A 6 -1.64 4.64 -17.63
N SER A 7 -0.76 5.20 -16.79
CA SER A 7 -0.09 4.44 -15.73
C SER A 7 -1.09 3.82 -14.76
N LEU A 8 -2.09 4.58 -14.29
CA LEU A 8 -3.15 4.07 -13.42
C LEU A 8 -3.95 2.94 -14.09
N GLY A 9 -4.29 3.08 -15.36
CA GLY A 9 -4.96 2.03 -16.13
C GLY A 9 -4.10 0.77 -16.25
N SER A 10 -2.83 0.91 -16.64
CA SER A 10 -1.90 -0.23 -16.75
C SER A 10 -1.68 -0.94 -15.40
N LEU A 11 -1.62 -0.18 -14.31
CA LEU A 11 -1.45 -0.68 -12.97
C LEU A 11 -2.70 -1.42 -12.50
N LEU A 12 -3.88 -0.91 -12.82
CA LEU A 12 -5.14 -1.59 -12.54
C LEU A 12 -5.26 -2.91 -13.31
N VAL A 13 -4.85 -2.93 -14.58
CA VAL A 13 -4.80 -4.16 -15.39
C VAL A 13 -3.80 -5.15 -14.81
N ALA A 14 -2.61 -4.71 -14.40
CA ALA A 14 -1.60 -5.57 -13.78
C ALA A 14 -2.10 -6.18 -12.46
N ILE A 15 -2.79 -5.40 -11.62
CA ILE A 15 -3.42 -5.88 -10.39
C ILE A 15 -4.51 -6.91 -10.72
N GLY A 16 -5.36 -6.65 -11.71
CA GLY A 16 -6.40 -7.59 -12.13
C GLY A 16 -5.82 -8.91 -12.66
N LEU A 17 -4.73 -8.83 -13.44
CA LEU A 17 -4.04 -10.00 -13.96
C LEU A 17 -3.37 -10.81 -12.83
N ALA A 18 -2.75 -10.11 -11.88
CA ALA A 18 -2.15 -10.75 -10.70
C ALA A 18 -3.23 -11.42 -9.82
N ALA A 19 -4.36 -10.76 -9.59
CA ALA A 19 -5.50 -11.33 -8.86
C ALA A 19 -6.06 -12.57 -9.55
N TRP A 20 -6.12 -12.56 -10.89
CA TRP A 20 -6.60 -13.70 -11.67
C TRP A 20 -5.62 -14.88 -11.67
N LEU A 21 -4.31 -14.62 -11.79
CA LEU A 21 -3.27 -15.65 -11.82
C LEU A 21 -2.96 -16.26 -10.46
N LEU A 22 -2.90 -15.43 -9.42
CA LEU A 22 -2.40 -15.81 -8.09
C LEU A 22 -3.53 -15.99 -7.07
N GLY A 23 -4.75 -15.56 -7.41
CA GLY A 23 -5.89 -15.52 -6.50
C GLY A 23 -5.82 -14.33 -5.52
N TRP A 24 -6.98 -13.95 -5.00
CA TRP A 24 -7.10 -12.87 -4.02
C TRP A 24 -6.38 -13.17 -2.70
N ASP A 25 -6.30 -14.44 -2.29
CA ASP A 25 -5.53 -14.87 -1.12
C ASP A 25 -4.06 -14.44 -1.21
N THR A 26 -3.38 -14.75 -2.31
CA THR A 26 -1.96 -14.39 -2.50
C THR A 26 -1.75 -12.89 -2.66
N LEU A 27 -2.73 -12.15 -3.18
CA LEU A 27 -2.60 -10.72 -3.36
C LEU A 27 -2.85 -9.94 -2.06
N LEU A 28 -3.73 -10.47 -1.21
CA LEU A 28 -4.17 -9.84 0.03
C LEU A 28 -3.46 -10.40 1.27
N TRP A 29 -2.55 -11.37 1.12
CA TRP A 29 -1.83 -11.96 2.25
C TRP A 29 -1.07 -10.94 3.12
N ILE A 30 -0.42 -9.95 2.50
CA ILE A 30 0.30 -8.88 3.21
C ILE A 30 -0.69 -7.98 3.97
N PRO A 31 -1.75 -7.44 3.34
CA PRO A 31 -2.80 -6.71 4.05
C PRO A 31 -3.43 -7.51 5.20
N GLN A 32 -3.73 -8.79 4.99
CA GLN A 32 -4.33 -9.66 6.00
C GLN A 32 -3.40 -9.85 7.18
N MET A 33 -2.13 -10.21 6.95
CA MET A 33 -1.11 -10.34 8.00
C MET A 33 -0.95 -9.04 8.80
N ALA A 34 -0.99 -7.89 8.12
CA ALA A 34 -0.94 -6.60 8.80
C ALA A 34 -2.19 -6.33 9.65
N LEU A 35 -3.39 -6.67 9.14
CA LEU A 35 -4.65 -6.54 9.86
C LEU A 35 -4.72 -7.48 11.07
N GLU A 36 -4.18 -8.69 10.92
CA GLU A 36 -4.14 -9.72 11.94
C GLU A 36 -3.15 -9.35 13.06
N ALA A 37 -1.96 -8.85 12.70
CA ALA A 37 -1.03 -8.25 13.65
C ALA A 37 -1.64 -7.03 14.40
N LEU A 38 -2.47 -6.24 13.71
CA LEU A 38 -3.22 -5.14 14.32
C LEU A 38 -4.31 -5.64 15.29
N ARG A 39 -4.92 -6.78 14.99
CA ARG A 39 -5.94 -7.40 15.83
C ARG A 39 -5.34 -8.03 17.09
N ASP A 40 -4.22 -8.71 16.96
CA ASP A 40 -3.59 -9.45 18.07
C ASP A 40 -2.80 -8.53 19.02
N GLN A 41 -2.15 -7.49 18.49
CA GLN A 41 -1.39 -6.53 19.29
C GLN A 41 -1.66 -5.08 18.83
N PRO A 42 -2.85 -4.54 19.16
CA PRO A 42 -3.31 -3.26 18.64
C PRO A 42 -2.42 -2.08 19.02
N TRP A 43 -1.78 -2.13 20.19
CA TRP A 43 -0.90 -1.06 20.65
C TRP A 43 0.40 -0.98 19.83
N THR A 44 1.06 -2.12 19.65
CA THR A 44 2.36 -2.22 18.94
C THR A 44 2.18 -1.98 17.44
N ALA A 45 1.21 -2.65 16.83
CA ALA A 45 0.89 -2.48 15.42
C ALA A 45 0.36 -1.08 15.11
N GLY A 46 -0.45 -0.51 16.01
CA GLY A 46 -0.93 0.87 15.89
C GLY A 46 0.22 1.89 15.84
N ILE A 47 1.22 1.75 16.72
CA ILE A 47 2.40 2.63 16.72
C ILE A 47 3.23 2.46 15.45
N ILE A 48 3.44 1.22 14.99
CA ILE A 48 4.20 0.94 13.77
C ILE A 48 3.48 1.52 12.55
N LEU A 49 2.18 1.27 12.39
CA LEU A 49 1.38 1.81 11.29
C LEU A 49 1.29 3.34 11.34
N ALA A 50 1.12 3.92 12.53
CA ALA A 50 1.11 5.37 12.70
C ALA A 50 2.47 5.99 12.35
N GLY A 51 3.56 5.37 12.80
CA GLY A 51 4.93 5.77 12.46
C GLY A 51 5.19 5.69 10.96
N LEU A 52 4.79 4.57 10.32
CA LEU A 52 4.90 4.38 8.87
C LEU A 52 4.06 5.40 8.09
N GLY A 53 2.83 5.65 8.54
CA GLY A 53 1.94 6.65 7.98
C GLY A 53 2.52 8.06 8.08
N LEU A 54 3.08 8.43 9.23
CA LEU A 54 3.79 9.69 9.43
C LEU A 54 5.05 9.80 8.54
N MET A 55 5.80 8.71 8.38
CA MET A 55 6.96 8.66 7.48
C MET A 55 6.57 8.86 6.01
N LEU A 56 5.46 8.24 5.58
CA LEU A 56 4.90 8.42 4.23
C LEU A 56 4.39 9.84 4.03
N LEU A 57 3.66 10.39 5.00
CA LEU A 57 3.24 11.80 5.01
C LEU A 57 4.45 12.74 4.91
N ALA A 58 5.46 12.52 5.74
CA ALA A 58 6.70 13.28 5.72
C ALA A 58 7.44 13.13 4.39
N LYS A 59 7.44 11.94 3.78
CA LYS A 59 8.04 11.69 2.46
C LYS A 59 7.25 12.35 1.33
N MET A 60 5.93 12.39 1.41
CA MET A 60 5.09 13.10 0.44
C MET A 60 5.28 14.62 0.52
N ILE A 61 5.40 15.15 1.75
CA ILE A 61 5.58 16.58 1.99
C ILE A 61 7.04 17.01 1.72
N GLY A 62 8.01 16.18 2.08
CA GLY A 62 9.44 16.43 1.90
C GLY A 62 9.97 16.11 0.51
N GLY A 63 9.31 15.20 -0.22
CA GLY A 63 9.66 14.82 -1.60
C GLY A 63 9.46 15.93 -2.62
N GLY A 64 8.68 16.97 -2.30
CA GLY A 64 8.50 18.15 -3.14
C GLY A 64 9.66 19.15 -3.13
N ARG A 65 10.73 18.92 -2.36
CA ARG A 65 11.85 19.88 -2.18
C ARG A 65 13.16 19.45 -2.83
N ARG A 66 13.11 18.49 -3.77
CA ARG A 66 14.20 18.14 -4.70
C ARG A 66 13.61 17.96 -6.09
N GLY A 67 13.50 19.06 -6.82
CA GLY A 67 13.00 19.13 -8.19
C GLY A 67 12.83 20.57 -8.60
#